data_AF-A0A5C6NTH2-F1
#
_entry.id   AF-A0A5C6NTH2-F1
#
_cell.length_a   1.000
_cell.length_b   1.000
_cell.length_c   1.000
_cell.angle_alpha   90.00
_cell.angle_beta   90.00
_cell.angle_gamma   90.00
#
_symmetry.space_group_name_H-M   'P 1'
#
loop_
_entity.id
_entity.type
_entity.pdbx_description
1 polymer ?
#
loop_
_entity_poly.entity_id
_entity_poly.type
_entity_poly.pdbx_seq_one_letter_code
_entity_poly.pdbx_strand_id
1 'polypeptide(L)'
;MSWREVLSSDGRDYLMAKNAEWKAVFQHDANFVIYGWKPVWASDTYGMDQTRLCMQEDCNLVMYNDEDKPRWHTNTAKAAAATPVSLH
;
A
#
# COMPACT_ATOMS: atom_id res chain seq x y z
N MET A 1 -5.54 -17.75 4.77
CA MET A 1 -4.36 -17.01 4.28
C MET A 1 -4.63 -16.62 2.85
N SER A 2 -4.96 -15.34 2.66
CA SER A 2 -5.44 -14.75 1.41
C SER A 2 -4.30 -13.97 0.78
N TRP A 3 -4.03 -14.23 -0.50
CA TRP A 3 -2.86 -13.79 -1.27
C TRP A 3 -2.83 -12.29 -1.62
N ARG A 4 -3.23 -11.40 -0.71
CA ARG A 4 -3.45 -9.96 -1.02
C ARG A 4 -2.56 -8.99 -0.22
N GLU A 5 -1.83 -9.47 0.78
CA GLU A 5 -0.93 -8.65 1.58
C GLU A 5 0.39 -8.42 0.83
N VAL A 6 0.78 -7.15 0.67
CA VAL A 6 2.02 -6.76 -0.02
C VAL A 6 3.15 -6.59 0.97
N LEU A 7 2.92 -5.91 2.10
CA LEU A 7 3.88 -5.73 3.20
C LEU A 7 3.17 -5.74 4.56
N SER A 8 3.81 -6.33 5.56
CA SER A 8 3.49 -6.18 6.98
C SER A 8 4.22 -4.98 7.59
N SER A 9 3.61 -4.32 8.59
CA SER A 9 4.28 -3.25 9.33
C SER A 9 5.32 -3.78 10.32
N ASP A 10 5.51 -5.10 10.46
CA ASP A 10 6.46 -5.67 11.43
C ASP A 10 7.95 -5.32 11.20
N GLY A 11 8.26 -4.54 10.14
CA GLY A 11 9.58 -4.04 9.82
C GLY A 11 10.48 -5.05 9.11
N ARG A 12 9.98 -6.23 8.79
CA ARG A 12 10.73 -7.26 8.05
C ARG A 12 10.52 -7.17 6.55
N ASP A 13 9.37 -6.65 6.14
CA ASP A 13 8.97 -6.62 4.74
C ASP A 13 9.37 -5.30 4.06
N TYR A 14 9.92 -5.42 2.85
CA TYR A 14 10.16 -4.29 1.96
C TYR A 14 10.19 -4.75 0.50
N LEU A 15 9.93 -3.81 -0.40
CA LEU A 15 10.17 -4.00 -1.83
C LEU A 15 11.50 -3.33 -2.18
N MET A 16 12.36 -4.03 -2.93
CA MET A 16 13.61 -3.48 -3.45
C MET A 16 13.52 -3.37 -4.97
N ALA A 17 13.90 -2.21 -5.51
CA ALA A 17 14.02 -2.03 -6.95
C ALA A 17 15.18 -2.88 -7.50
N LYS A 18 15.09 -3.31 -8.77
CA LYS A 18 16.10 -4.19 -9.39
C LYS A 18 17.50 -3.59 -9.45
N ASN A 19 17.61 -2.26 -9.47
CA ASN A 19 18.89 -1.55 -9.43
C ASN A 19 19.46 -1.42 -8.01
N ALA A 20 18.75 -1.90 -6.98
CA ALA A 20 19.13 -1.82 -5.57
C ALA A 20 19.29 -0.40 -5.00
N GLU A 21 18.88 0.64 -5.73
CA GLU A 21 19.00 2.03 -5.27
C GLU A 21 17.75 2.53 -4.53
N TRP A 22 16.62 1.85 -4.73
CA TRP A 22 15.33 2.25 -4.18
C TRP A 22 14.68 1.14 -3.40
N LYS A 23 14.12 1.47 -2.24
CA LYS A 23 13.29 0.55 -1.46
C LYS A 23 12.03 1.21 -0.95
N ALA A 24 10.95 0.44 -0.92
CA ALA A 24 9.70 0.80 -0.28
C ALA A 24 9.55 -0.05 0.98
N VAL A 25 9.39 0.59 2.13
CA VAL A 25 9.36 -0.09 3.45
C VAL A 25 8.08 0.27 4.15
N PHE A 26 7.37 -0.73 4.67
CA PHE A 26 6.30 -0.49 5.64
C PHE A 26 6.86 -0.70 7.04
N GLN A 27 7.02 0.41 7.75
CA GLN A 27 7.79 0.46 8.98
C GLN A 27 6.94 0.06 10.20
N HIS A 28 7.63 -0.31 11.29
CA HIS A 28 7.00 -0.66 12.57
C HIS A 28 6.11 0.43 13.18
N ASP A 29 6.38 1.67 12.83
CA ASP A 29 5.61 2.83 13.28
C ASP A 29 4.38 3.14 12.40
N ALA A 30 3.96 2.19 11.57
CA ALA A 30 2.82 2.30 10.65
C ALA A 30 3.00 3.37 9.55
N ASN A 31 4.24 3.79 9.28
CA ASN A 31 4.56 4.67 8.17
C ASN A 31 5.05 3.87 6.95
N PHE A 32 4.56 4.21 5.75
CA PHE A 32 5.06 3.65 4.50
C PHE A 32 5.97 4.66 3.82
N VAL A 33 7.22 4.27 3.62
CA VAL A 33 8.28 5.20 3.21
C VAL A 33 9.03 4.67 2.01
N ILE A 34 9.25 5.55 1.04
CA ILE A 34 10.13 5.30 -0.11
C ILE A 34 11.50 5.92 0.20
N TYR A 35 12.53 5.09 0.08
CA TYR A 35 13.92 5.46 0.28
C TYR A 35 14.69 5.37 -1.03
N GLY A 36 15.50 6.39 -1.28
CA GLY A 36 16.76 6.25 -2.02
C GLY A 36 17.92 6.15 -1.02
N TRP A 37 18.94 6.98 -1.17
CA TRP A 37 19.97 7.19 -0.14
C TRP A 37 19.44 7.81 1.17
N LYS A 38 18.30 8.49 1.09
CA LYS A 38 17.56 9.11 2.20
C LYS A 38 16.05 8.93 1.95
N PRO A 39 15.17 9.11 2.95
CA PRO A 39 13.73 9.09 2.68
C PRO A 39 13.38 10.20 1.68
N VAL A 40 12.61 9.85 0.65
CA VAL A 40 12.19 10.78 -0.40
C VAL A 40 10.69 11.06 -0.40
N TRP A 41 9.90 10.14 0.17
CA TRP A 41 8.45 10.26 0.29
C TRP A 41 7.96 9.38 1.45
N ALA A 42 6.89 9.81 2.12
CA ALA A 42 6.20 9.04 3.16
C ALA A 42 4.68 9.22 3.05
N SER A 43 3.93 8.25 3.59
CA SER A 43 2.47 8.33 3.70
C SER A 43 1.98 9.27 4.79
N ASP A 44 2.88 9.73 5.67
CA ASP A 44 2.61 10.57 6.84
C ASP A 44 1.61 9.93 7.82
N THR A 45 1.76 8.62 8.02
CA THR A 45 0.87 7.81 8.87
C THR A 45 1.54 7.30 10.14
N TYR A 46 2.62 7.95 10.57
CA TYR A 46 3.36 7.61 11.78
C TYR A 46 2.44 7.51 13.01
N GLY A 47 2.59 6.43 13.77
CA GLY A 47 1.88 6.20 15.04
C GLY A 47 0.41 5.80 14.88
N MET A 48 -0.04 5.48 13.67
CA MET A 48 -1.36 4.92 13.42
C MET A 48 -1.38 3.40 13.66
N ASP A 49 -2.55 2.78 13.49
CA ASP A 49 -2.84 1.39 13.85
C ASP A 49 -2.88 0.42 12.65
N GLN A 50 -2.54 0.88 11.44
CA GLN A 50 -2.46 -0.02 10.28
C GLN A 50 -1.26 -0.96 10.38
N THR A 51 -1.53 -2.22 10.07
CA THR A 51 -0.59 -3.34 10.19
C THR A 51 -0.28 -3.99 8.86
N ARG A 52 -1.10 -3.72 7.83
CA ARG A 52 -0.95 -4.33 6.51
C ARG A 52 -1.08 -3.31 5.39
N LEU A 53 -0.21 -3.43 4.40
CA LEU A 53 -0.28 -2.70 3.14
C LEU A 53 -0.69 -3.67 2.03
N CYS A 54 -1.74 -3.32 1.27
CA CYS A 54 -2.35 -4.16 0.25
C CYS A 54 -2.52 -3.40 -1.06
N MET A 55 -1.99 -3.94 -2.16
CA MET A 55 -2.30 -3.47 -3.51
C MET A 55 -3.54 -4.19 -4.01
N GLN A 56 -4.64 -3.47 -4.14
CA GLN A 56 -5.92 -4.02 -4.57
C GLN A 56 -5.96 -4.24 -6.09
N GLU A 57 -6.91 -5.06 -6.56
CA GLU A 57 -7.10 -5.37 -7.98
C GLU A 57 -7.46 -4.14 -8.83
N ASP A 58 -8.11 -3.16 -8.23
CA ASP A 58 -8.45 -1.88 -8.85
C ASP A 58 -7.26 -0.93 -8.96
N CYS A 59 -6.06 -1.35 -8.56
CA CYS A 59 -4.83 -0.54 -8.53
C CYS A 59 -4.82 0.58 -7.48
N ASN A 60 -5.64 0.48 -6.44
CA ASN A 60 -5.52 1.30 -5.24
C ASN A 60 -4.60 0.61 -4.22
N LEU A 61 -3.63 1.36 -3.69
CA LEU A 61 -2.79 0.89 -2.61
C LEU A 61 -3.41 1.36 -1.29
N VAL A 62 -3.75 0.41 -0.42
CA VAL A 62 -4.52 0.67 0.80
C VAL A 62 -3.82 0.08 2.01
N MET A 63 -3.85 0.83 3.11
CA MET A 63 -3.40 0.36 4.43
C MET A 63 -4.60 -0.04 5.28
N TYR A 64 -4.48 -1.20 5.91
CA TYR A 64 -5.48 -1.79 6.79
C TYR A 64 -4.92 -2.03 8.18
N ASN A 65 -5.78 -1.92 9.17
CA ASN A 65 -5.49 -2.41 10.52
C ASN A 65 -5.89 -3.89 10.68
N ASP A 66 -5.72 -4.42 11.88
CA ASP A 66 -6.04 -5.81 12.22
C ASP A 66 -7.55 -6.09 12.24
N GLU A 67 -8.39 -5.06 12.25
CA GLU A 67 -9.86 -5.16 12.12
C GLU A 67 -10.34 -5.12 10.66
N ASP A 68 -9.44 -5.25 9.68
CA ASP A 68 -9.72 -5.11 8.24
C ASP A 68 -10.30 -3.74 7.86
N LYS A 69 -10.13 -2.69 8.69
CA LYS A 69 -10.61 -1.34 8.37
C LYS A 69 -9.55 -0.58 7.55
N PRO A 70 -9.94 0.03 6.41
CA PRO A 70 -9.03 0.88 5.66
C PRO A 70 -8.76 2.17 6.44
N ARG A 71 -7.49 2.54 6.56
CA ARG A 71 -7.05 3.73 7.31
C ARG A 71 -6.45 4.80 6.42
N TRP A 72 -5.83 4.39 5.33
CA TRP A 72 -5.19 5.26 4.34
C TRP A 72 -5.21 4.61 2.96
N HIS A 73 -5.24 5.41 1.90
CA HIS A 73 -5.11 4.94 0.52
C HIS A 73 -4.46 5.97 -0.40
N THR A 74 -3.89 5.52 -1.53
CA THR A 74 -3.29 6.39 -2.56
C THR A 74 -4.31 7.16 -3.39
N ASN A 75 -5.58 6.73 -3.39
CA ASN A 75 -6.64 7.30 -4.23
C ASN A 75 -6.35 7.12 -5.73
N THR A 76 -5.86 5.94 -6.10
CA THR A 76 -5.45 5.60 -7.48
C THR A 76 -6.29 4.48 -8.09
N ALA A 77 -7.43 4.16 -7.48
CA ALA A 77 -8.36 3.17 -7.99
C ALA A 77 -8.73 3.49 -9.45
N LYS A 78 -8.57 2.51 -10.33
CA LYS A 78 -9.13 2.57 -11.67
C LYS A 78 -10.65 2.60 -11.54
N ALA A 79 -11.28 3.49 -12.30
CA ALA A 79 -12.72 3.47 -12.43
C ALA A 79 -13.16 2.07 -12.89
N ALA A 80 -14.21 1.55 -12.27
CA ALA A 80 -14.89 0.37 -12.80
C ALA A 80 -15.21 0.68 -14.27
N ALA A 81 -14.82 -0.21 -15.18
CA ALA A 81 -15.17 -0.05 -16.59
C ALA A 81 -16.69 0.16 -16.65
N ALA A 82 -17.12 1.31 -17.17
CA ALA A 82 -18.54 1.53 -17.42
C ALA A 82 -19.00 0.37 -18.30
N THR A 83 -19.83 -0.51 -17.77
CA THR A 83 -20.48 -1.55 -18.57
C THR A 83 -21.13 -0.84 -19.74
N PRO A 84 -20.76 -1.15 -21.01
CA PRO A 84 -21.50 -0.60 -22.13
C PRO A 84 -22.94 -1.09 -21.97
N VAL A 85 -23.86 -0.16 -21.70
CA VAL A 85 -25.28 -0.47 -21.71
C VAL A 85 -25.63 -0.73 -23.18
N SER A 86 -25.69 -2.00 -23.57
CA SER A 86 -26.33 -2.39 -24.83
C SER A 86 -27.82 -2.08 -24.68
N LEU A 87 -28.24 -0.93 -25.20
CA LEU A 87 -29.64 -0.63 -25.43
C LEU A 87 -30.15 -1.57 -26.53
N HIS A 88 -31.13 -2.41 -26.19
CA HIS A 88 -32.03 -3.05 -27.14
C HIS A 88 -33.25 -2.16 -27.33
#